data_AF-A0A376MR64-F1
#
_entry.id   AF-A0A376MR64-F1
#
_cell.length_a   1.000
_cell.length_b   1.000
_cell.length_c   1.000
_cell.angle_alpha   90.00
_cell.angle_beta   90.00
_cell.angle_gamma   90.00
#
_symmetry.space_group_name_H-M   'P 1'
#
loop_
_entity.id
_entity.type
_entity.pdbx_description
1 polymer ?
#
loop_
_entity_poly.entity_id
_entity_poly.type
_entity_poly.pdbx_seq_one_letter_code
_entity_poly.pdbx_strand_id
1 'polypeptide(L)'
;MLEKVMPSVVSINVEGSTTVNTPRMPRNFQQFFGDDSPFCQEGSPFQSSPFCQGGQGGNGGGQQQKFMALGSGVIIDADKGYVVTNNHVVDNATVIKVQLSDGRKFDAKMVGKDPRSDIALIQIQNPKNLTAIKMADSDALRVGDYTVAIGNPFGLGETVTSGIVSALGRSGLNAETTKTSSRPMQRSTVVTPVVRWLT
;
A
#
# COMPACT_ATOMS: atom_id res chain seq x y z
N MET A 1 -21.78 -13.51 14.42
CA MET A 1 -21.51 -13.06 13.04
C MET A 1 -20.01 -13.01 12.78
N LEU A 2 -19.25 -12.19 13.51
CA LEU A 2 -17.80 -12.00 13.30
C LEU A 2 -16.99 -13.29 13.32
N GLU A 3 -17.26 -14.22 14.23
CA GLU A 3 -16.57 -15.53 14.28
C GLU A 3 -16.59 -16.31 12.95
N LYS A 4 -17.64 -16.12 12.13
CA LYS A 4 -17.76 -16.76 10.82
C LYS A 4 -17.07 -15.98 9.69
N VAL A 5 -16.85 -14.67 9.88
CA VAL A 5 -16.33 -13.76 8.84
C VAL A 5 -14.83 -13.50 9.02
N MET A 6 -14.35 -13.43 10.26
CA MET A 6 -12.94 -13.17 10.58
C MET A 6 -11.97 -14.13 9.88
N PRO A 7 -12.25 -15.45 9.75
CA PRO A 7 -11.37 -16.36 9.00
C PRO A 7 -11.23 -16.06 7.50
N SER A 8 -12.09 -15.20 6.94
CA SER A 8 -12.04 -14.77 5.53
C SER A 8 -11.23 -13.50 5.33
N VAL A 9 -10.86 -12.80 6.39
CA VAL A 9 -10.00 -11.61 6.34
C VAL A 9 -8.57 -12.04 6.65
N VAL A 10 -7.62 -11.42 5.96
CA VAL A 10 -6.20 -11.79 6.07
C VAL A 10 -5.32 -10.55 6.16
N SER A 11 -4.17 -10.69 6.82
CA SER A 11 -3.11 -9.69 6.82
C SER A 11 -2.15 -9.95 5.66
N ILE A 12 -1.76 -8.90 4.95
CA ILE A 12 -0.83 -8.97 3.82
C ILE A 12 0.45 -8.24 4.21
N ASN A 13 1.56 -8.94 4.14
CA ASN A 13 2.89 -8.41 4.34
C ASN A 13 3.63 -8.46 3.01
N VAL A 14 4.17 -7.33 2.58
CA VAL A 14 4.86 -7.20 1.31
C VAL A 14 6.29 -6.76 1.56
N GLU A 15 7.21 -7.41 0.89
CA GLU A 15 8.60 -6.98 0.78
C GLU A 15 8.88 -6.66 -0.69
N GLY A 16 9.41 -5.47 -0.95
CA GLY A 16 9.71 -5.00 -2.29
C GLY A 16 11.01 -4.21 -2.33
N SER A 17 11.42 -3.85 -3.54
CA SER A 17 12.55 -2.96 -3.76
C SER A 17 12.13 -1.87 -4.73
N THR A 18 12.33 -0.61 -4.36
CA THR A 18 12.08 0.53 -5.24
C THR A 18 13.39 1.25 -5.51
N THR A 19 13.57 1.73 -6.74
CA THR A 19 14.73 2.53 -7.10
C THR A 19 14.51 3.94 -6.59
N VAL A 20 15.22 4.30 -5.51
CA VAL A 20 15.19 5.66 -4.99
C VAL A 20 16.29 6.44 -5.68
N ASN A 21 15.92 7.51 -6.38
CA ASN A 21 16.90 8.47 -6.85
C ASN A 21 17.51 9.13 -5.61
N THR A 22 18.82 8.97 -5.44
CA THR A 22 19.57 9.63 -4.39
C THR A 22 19.20 11.11 -4.41
N PRO A 23 18.70 11.70 -3.30
CA PRO A 23 18.33 13.10 -3.29
C PRO A 23 19.54 13.93 -3.71
N ARG A 24 19.50 14.48 -4.93
CA ARG A 24 20.50 15.49 -5.32
C ARG A 24 20.23 16.68 -4.42
N MET A 25 21.25 17.07 -3.64
CA MET A 25 21.15 18.23 -2.76
C MET A 25 20.56 19.41 -3.54
N PRO A 26 19.54 20.11 -2.99
CA PRO A 26 18.97 21.29 -3.62
C PRO A 26 20.08 22.28 -3.97
N ARG A 27 19.96 22.97 -5.11
CA ARG A 27 20.94 23.99 -5.57
C ARG A 27 21.34 24.97 -4.47
N ASN A 28 20.40 25.36 -3.61
CA ASN A 28 20.62 26.28 -2.49
C ASN A 28 21.54 25.71 -1.40
N PHE A 29 21.53 24.38 -1.21
CA PHE A 29 22.38 23.69 -0.24
C PHE A 29 23.73 23.28 -0.83
N GLN A 30 23.83 23.12 -2.15
CA GLN A 30 25.12 22.87 -2.82
C GLN A 30 26.13 23.99 -2.55
N GLN A 31 25.68 25.23 -2.35
CA GLN A 31 26.56 26.36 -2.02
C GLN A 31 27.20 26.24 -0.62
N PHE A 32 26.58 25.50 0.30
CA PHE A 32 27.07 25.33 1.68
C PHE A 32 27.66 23.94 1.93
N PHE A 33 27.19 22.93 1.20
CA PHE A 33 27.47 21.52 1.46
C PHE A 33 27.86 20.75 0.18
N GLY A 34 28.14 21.46 -0.91
CA GLY A 34 28.68 20.86 -2.13
C GLY A 34 30.21 20.91 -2.16
N ASP A 35 30.75 20.32 -3.22
CA ASP A 35 32.20 20.30 -3.49
C ASP A 35 32.79 21.73 -3.62
N ASP A 36 31.98 22.70 -4.06
CA ASP A 36 32.35 24.12 -4.19
C ASP A 36 32.06 24.98 -2.93
N SER A 37 31.78 24.36 -1.78
CA SER A 37 31.42 25.10 -0.57
C SER A 37 32.60 25.90 0.01
N PRO A 38 32.34 27.06 0.67
CA PRO A 38 33.38 27.82 1.38
C PRO A 38 34.11 27.01 2.47
N PHE A 39 33.48 25.94 2.95
CA PHE A 39 34.03 25.05 3.97
C PHE A 39 35.05 24.04 3.41
N CYS A 40 35.09 23.85 2.08
CA CYS A 40 36.02 22.94 1.41
C CYS A 40 37.07 23.68 0.55
N GLN A 41 37.07 25.02 0.56
CA GLN A 41 38.05 25.82 -0.14
C GLN A 41 39.47 25.65 0.45
N GLU A 42 40.47 25.84 -0.39
CA GLU A 42 41.87 25.73 -0.04
C GLU A 42 42.23 26.74 1.07
N GLY A 43 42.69 26.25 2.22
CA GLY A 43 42.97 27.04 3.43
C GLY A 43 41.87 27.04 4.50
N SER A 44 40.76 26.33 4.29
CA SER A 44 39.70 26.20 5.29
C SER A 44 40.06 25.15 6.36
N PRO A 45 39.66 25.35 7.64
CA PRO A 45 39.95 24.40 8.72
C PRO A 45 39.23 23.05 8.57
N PHE A 46 38.28 22.95 7.63
CA PHE A 46 37.51 21.73 7.35
C PHE A 46 37.91 21.07 6.02
N GLN A 47 38.94 21.58 5.33
CA GLN A 47 39.40 21.07 4.03
C GLN A 47 39.79 19.58 4.06
N SER A 48 40.34 19.10 5.16
CA SER A 48 40.75 17.69 5.37
C SER A 48 39.64 16.82 5.98
N SER A 49 38.41 17.33 6.07
CA SER A 49 37.29 16.56 6.61
C SER A 49 36.81 15.48 5.61
N PRO A 50 36.26 14.35 6.10
CA PRO A 50 35.72 13.28 5.25
C PRO A 50 34.64 13.75 4.26
N PHE A 51 34.02 14.89 4.56
CA PHE A 51 33.02 15.54 3.74
C PHE A 51 33.62 16.25 2.52
N CYS A 52 34.77 16.93 2.67
CA CYS A 52 35.46 17.62 1.58
C CYS A 52 36.37 16.71 0.74
N GLN A 53 36.80 15.58 1.32
CA GLN A 53 37.71 14.64 0.68
C GLN A 53 36.99 13.53 -0.13
N GLY A 54 35.64 13.52 -0.12
CA GLY A 54 34.78 12.52 -0.75
C GLY A 54 34.27 12.86 -2.15
N GLY A 55 34.75 13.93 -2.79
CA GLY A 55 34.28 14.45 -4.08
C GLY A 55 34.68 13.64 -5.33
N GLN A 56 34.96 12.34 -5.21
CA GLN A 56 35.14 11.47 -6.38
C GLN A 56 33.80 10.90 -6.82
N GLY A 57 33.11 11.65 -7.68
CA GLY A 57 32.15 11.12 -8.67
C GLY A 57 31.24 10.01 -8.16
N GLY A 58 30.32 10.35 -7.25
CA GLY A 58 29.25 9.46 -6.84
C GLY A 58 28.35 9.13 -8.03
N ASN A 59 28.70 8.05 -8.73
CA ASN A 59 27.96 7.42 -9.81
C ASN A 59 26.47 7.44 -9.44
N GLY A 60 25.67 8.15 -10.24
CA GLY A 60 24.22 8.33 -10.05
C GLY A 60 23.42 7.05 -10.29
N GLY A 61 23.90 5.91 -9.78
CA GLY A 61 23.13 4.69 -9.70
C GLY A 61 22.08 4.87 -8.61
N GLY A 62 20.81 4.95 -9.02
CA GLY A 62 19.70 4.91 -8.07
C GLY A 62 19.89 3.72 -7.14
N GLN A 63 19.92 3.96 -5.84
CA GLN A 63 20.06 2.90 -4.86
C GLN A 63 18.72 2.16 -4.77
N GLN A 64 18.77 0.84 -4.93
CA GLN A 64 17.60 0.00 -4.71
C GLN A 64 17.34 -0.06 -3.21
N GLN A 65 16.30 0.64 -2.76
CA GLN A 65 15.91 0.66 -1.37
C GLN A 65 14.83 -0.40 -1.15
N LYS A 66 15.09 -1.32 -0.22
CA LYS A 66 14.08 -2.28 0.21
C LYS A 66 13.01 -1.54 0.99
N PHE A 67 11.75 -1.86 0.71
CA PHE A 67 10.62 -1.38 1.47
C PHE A 67 9.78 -2.55 1.98
N MET A 68 9.06 -2.30 3.07
CA MET A 68 8.05 -3.20 3.60
C MET A 68 6.72 -2.47 3.61
N ALA A 69 5.67 -3.15 3.17
CA ALA A 69 4.31 -2.64 3.25
C ALA A 69 3.43 -3.66 3.97
N LEU A 70 2.42 -3.14 4.67
CA LEU A 70 1.41 -3.92 5.36
C LEU A 70 0.04 -3.52 4.82
N GLY A 71 -0.84 -4.50 4.64
CA GLY A 71 -2.23 -4.24 4.35
C GLY A 71 -3.13 -5.39 4.79
N SER A 72 -4.34 -5.38 4.28
CA SER A 72 -5.35 -6.40 4.55
C SER A 72 -5.98 -6.85 3.25
N GLY A 73 -6.44 -8.09 3.23
CA GLY A 73 -7.16 -8.66 2.10
C GLY A 73 -8.34 -9.50 2.55
N VAL A 74 -9.16 -9.90 1.58
CA VAL A 74 -10.34 -10.73 1.80
C VAL A 74 -10.31 -11.92 0.85
N ILE A 75 -10.49 -13.12 1.37
CA ILE A 75 -10.58 -14.36 0.61
C ILE A 75 -11.94 -14.40 -0.09
N ILE A 76 -11.94 -14.45 -1.42
CA ILE A 76 -13.14 -14.49 -2.26
C ILE A 76 -13.41 -15.88 -2.85
N ASP A 77 -12.40 -16.74 -2.92
CA ASP A 77 -12.50 -18.12 -3.38
C ASP A 77 -11.56 -18.99 -2.53
N ALA A 78 -12.14 -19.91 -1.76
CA ALA A 78 -11.40 -20.75 -0.83
C ALA A 78 -10.64 -21.88 -1.53
N ASP A 79 -11.20 -22.40 -2.63
CA ASP A 79 -10.64 -23.54 -3.37
C ASP A 79 -9.42 -23.10 -4.17
N LYS A 80 -9.52 -21.95 -4.85
CA LYS A 80 -8.41 -21.37 -5.61
C LYS A 80 -7.46 -20.55 -4.75
N GLY A 81 -7.88 -20.16 -3.54
CA GLY A 81 -7.12 -19.30 -2.65
C GLY A 81 -7.03 -17.85 -3.13
N TYR A 82 -8.07 -17.33 -3.78
CA TYR A 82 -8.07 -15.97 -4.28
C TYR A 82 -8.36 -14.96 -3.18
N VAL A 83 -7.52 -13.92 -3.12
CA VAL A 83 -7.60 -12.84 -2.16
C VAL A 83 -7.63 -11.51 -2.90
N VAL A 84 -8.62 -10.67 -2.58
CA VAL A 84 -8.71 -9.30 -3.06
C VAL A 84 -8.07 -8.37 -2.04
N THR A 85 -7.29 -7.40 -2.52
CA THR A 85 -6.60 -6.38 -1.72
C THR A 85 -6.54 -5.06 -2.48
N ASN A 86 -6.09 -3.99 -1.82
CA ASN A 86 -5.72 -2.76 -2.49
C ASN A 86 -4.47 -2.95 -3.35
N ASN A 87 -4.45 -2.32 -4.53
CA ASN A 87 -3.30 -2.35 -5.43
C ASN A 87 -2.07 -1.70 -4.80
N HIS A 88 -2.22 -0.53 -4.18
CA HIS A 88 -1.09 0.20 -3.57
C HIS A 88 -0.36 -0.60 -2.48
N VAL A 89 -1.00 -1.61 -1.86
CA VAL A 89 -0.38 -2.48 -0.86
C VAL A 89 0.60 -3.45 -1.51
N VAL A 90 0.26 -3.98 -2.69
CA VAL A 90 1.02 -5.03 -3.39
C VAL A 90 1.79 -4.51 -4.60
N ASP A 91 1.80 -3.20 -4.82
CA ASP A 91 2.53 -2.60 -5.92
C ASP A 91 4.05 -2.68 -5.69
N ASN A 92 4.80 -2.99 -6.74
CA ASN A 92 6.25 -3.24 -6.68
C ASN A 92 6.70 -4.30 -5.65
N ALA A 93 5.77 -5.18 -5.24
CA ALA A 93 6.05 -6.31 -4.37
C ALA A 93 6.95 -7.34 -5.07
N THR A 94 8.05 -7.71 -4.42
CA THR A 94 8.87 -8.86 -4.83
C THR A 94 8.38 -10.13 -4.15
N VAL A 95 7.98 -10.02 -2.88
CA VAL A 95 7.46 -11.12 -2.07
C VAL A 95 6.16 -10.67 -1.42
N ILE A 96 5.12 -11.49 -1.53
CA ILE A 96 3.82 -11.27 -0.90
C ILE A 96 3.57 -12.43 0.05
N LYS A 97 3.41 -12.12 1.34
CA LYS A 97 3.06 -13.10 2.38
C LYS A 97 1.69 -12.77 2.94
N VAL A 98 0.85 -13.78 3.00
CA VAL A 98 -0.49 -13.70 3.57
C VAL A 98 -0.48 -14.42 4.92
N GLN A 99 -1.03 -13.76 5.93
CA GLN A 99 -1.23 -14.34 7.26
C GLN A 99 -2.73 -14.39 7.56
N LEU A 100 -3.22 -15.57 7.88
CA LEU A 100 -4.61 -15.80 8.29
C LEU A 100 -4.81 -15.41 9.76
N SER A 101 -6.06 -15.24 10.16
CA SER A 101 -6.46 -14.94 11.55
C SER A 101 -6.08 -16.04 12.56
N ASP A 102 -5.90 -17.29 12.11
CA ASP A 102 -5.41 -18.41 12.92
C ASP A 102 -3.87 -18.46 13.05
N GLY A 103 -3.16 -17.48 12.48
CA GLY A 103 -1.71 -17.35 12.54
C GLY A 103 -0.95 -18.12 11.45
N ARG A 104 -1.61 -18.94 10.63
CA ARG A 104 -0.97 -19.61 9.49
C ARG A 104 -0.48 -18.59 8.47
N LYS A 105 0.69 -18.86 7.88
CA LYS A 105 1.33 -18.00 6.88
C LYS A 105 1.47 -18.74 5.56
N PHE A 106 1.21 -18.02 4.47
CA PHE A 106 1.30 -18.53 3.12
C PHE A 106 2.02 -17.53 2.23
N ASP A 107 2.76 -18.05 1.26
CA ASP A 107 3.22 -17.22 0.15
C ASP A 107 2.06 -17.00 -0.83
N ALA A 108 2.04 -15.84 -1.46
CA ALA A 108 1.05 -15.50 -2.48
C ALA A 108 1.70 -14.96 -3.75
N LYS A 109 1.01 -15.14 -4.88
CA LYS A 109 1.42 -14.61 -6.18
C LYS A 109 0.39 -13.63 -6.70
N MET A 110 0.87 -12.62 -7.42
CA MET A 110 -0.02 -11.68 -8.11
C MET A 110 -0.71 -12.38 -9.29
N VAL A 111 -2.04 -12.30 -9.33
CA VAL A 111 -2.86 -12.79 -10.46
C VAL A 111 -3.14 -11.64 -11.42
N GLY A 112 -3.47 -10.46 -10.88
CA GLY A 112 -3.72 -9.25 -11.65
C GLY A 112 -3.92 -8.03 -10.77
N LYS A 113 -3.78 -6.84 -11.35
CA LYS A 113 -4.00 -5.55 -10.69
C LYS A 113 -4.65 -4.54 -11.62
N ASP A 114 -5.50 -3.69 -11.06
CA ASP A 114 -6.05 -2.51 -11.72
C ASP A 114 -5.67 -1.26 -10.90
N PRO A 115 -4.65 -0.50 -11.35
CA PRO A 115 -4.25 0.74 -10.69
C PRO A 115 -5.33 1.83 -10.67
N ARG A 116 -6.29 1.83 -11.63
CA ARG A 116 -7.31 2.89 -11.72
C ARG A 116 -8.35 2.78 -10.61
N SER A 117 -8.74 1.56 -10.26
CA SER A 117 -9.67 1.28 -9.16
C SER A 117 -8.97 1.03 -7.82
N ASP A 118 -7.63 0.99 -7.81
CA ASP A 118 -6.80 0.58 -6.69
C ASP A 118 -7.13 -0.83 -6.16
N ILE A 119 -7.41 -1.78 -7.06
CA ILE A 119 -7.73 -3.18 -6.70
C ILE A 119 -6.67 -4.13 -7.25
N ALA A 120 -6.29 -5.12 -6.46
CA ALA A 120 -5.46 -6.23 -6.90
C ALA A 120 -6.01 -7.58 -6.44
N LEU A 121 -5.74 -8.60 -7.25
CA LEU A 121 -6.06 -9.99 -6.99
C LEU A 121 -4.75 -10.76 -6.83
N ILE A 122 -4.60 -11.41 -5.68
CA ILE A 122 -3.50 -12.32 -5.38
C ILE A 122 -4.03 -13.73 -5.13
N GLN A 123 -3.17 -14.73 -5.33
CA GLN A 123 -3.50 -16.13 -5.09
C GLN A 123 -2.56 -16.69 -4.02
N ILE A 124 -3.15 -17.28 -2.98
CA ILE A 124 -2.45 -18.06 -1.96
C ILE A 124 -1.90 -19.33 -2.60
N GLN A 125 -0.61 -19.59 -2.41
CA GLN A 125 0.03 -20.81 -2.86
C GLN A 125 -0.28 -21.96 -1.89
N ASN A 126 -0.69 -23.10 -2.44
CA ASN A 126 -1.07 -24.29 -1.66
C ASN A 126 -2.17 -24.01 -0.62
N PRO A 127 -3.34 -23.48 -1.03
CA PRO A 127 -4.42 -23.16 -0.12
C PRO A 127 -4.91 -24.42 0.59
N LYS A 128 -5.11 -24.32 1.91
CA LYS A 128 -5.64 -25.41 2.74
C LYS A 128 -6.58 -24.83 3.77
N ASN A 129 -7.79 -25.38 3.90
CA ASN A 129 -8.77 -24.99 4.92
C ASN A 129 -8.96 -23.47 5.00
N LEU A 130 -9.24 -22.85 3.86
CA LEU A 130 -9.56 -21.42 3.77
C LEU A 130 -11.08 -21.22 3.88
N THR A 131 -11.49 -20.04 4.34
CA THR A 131 -12.90 -19.65 4.41
C THR A 131 -13.10 -18.45 3.50
N ALA A 132 -13.89 -18.58 2.43
CA ALA A 132 -14.22 -17.46 1.57
C ALA A 132 -15.40 -16.64 2.13
N ILE A 133 -15.36 -15.33 1.92
CA ILE A 133 -16.46 -14.45 2.28
C ILE A 133 -17.61 -14.62 1.28
N LYS A 134 -18.85 -14.57 1.77
CA LYS A 134 -20.02 -14.45 0.90
C LYS A 134 -20.17 -13.00 0.46
N MET A 135 -20.14 -12.76 -0.85
CA MET A 135 -20.41 -11.43 -1.43
C MET A 135 -21.91 -11.10 -1.39
N ALA A 136 -22.20 -9.82 -1.15
CA ALA A 136 -23.54 -9.26 -1.22
C ALA A 136 -23.64 -8.28 -2.40
N ASP A 137 -24.86 -7.96 -2.82
CA ASP A 137 -25.11 -6.94 -3.84
C ASP A 137 -24.94 -5.53 -3.25
N SER A 138 -24.01 -4.77 -3.81
CA SER A 138 -23.74 -3.40 -3.37
C SER A 138 -24.74 -2.38 -3.92
N ASP A 139 -25.48 -2.71 -4.98
CA ASP A 139 -26.53 -1.83 -5.56
C ASP A 139 -27.77 -1.76 -4.65
N ALA A 140 -27.92 -2.71 -3.72
CA ALA A 140 -29.00 -2.74 -2.73
C ALA A 140 -28.72 -1.94 -1.44
N LEU A 141 -27.52 -1.37 -1.28
CA LEU A 141 -27.13 -0.63 -0.08
C LEU A 141 -27.90 0.69 0.07
N ARG A 142 -28.14 1.11 1.30
CA ARG A 142 -28.76 2.39 1.64
C ARG A 142 -27.94 3.14 2.68
N VAL A 143 -28.00 4.46 2.63
CA VAL A 143 -27.45 5.33 3.69
C VAL A 143 -28.18 5.02 5.00
N GLY A 144 -27.42 4.81 6.07
CA GLY A 144 -27.93 4.40 7.38
C GLY A 144 -27.87 2.89 7.64
N ASP A 145 -27.60 2.04 6.64
CA ASP A 145 -27.38 0.62 6.87
C ASP A 145 -26.13 0.42 7.76
N TYR A 146 -26.21 -0.53 8.70
CA TYR A 146 -25.08 -0.86 9.59
C TYR A 146 -23.92 -1.49 8.81
N THR A 147 -22.70 -1.10 9.16
CA THR A 147 -21.47 -1.58 8.54
C THR A 147 -20.47 -2.02 9.58
N VAL A 148 -19.63 -3.00 9.22
CA VAL A 148 -18.46 -3.41 9.98
C VAL A 148 -17.26 -3.39 9.05
N ALA A 149 -16.16 -2.77 9.49
CA ALA A 149 -14.87 -2.84 8.82
C ALA A 149 -13.90 -3.72 9.63
N ILE A 150 -13.18 -4.57 8.90
CA ILE A 150 -12.22 -5.52 9.45
C ILE A 150 -10.91 -5.34 8.68
N GLY A 151 -9.79 -5.23 9.39
CA GLY A 151 -8.48 -5.11 8.76
C GLY A 151 -7.36 -5.02 9.80
N ASN A 152 -6.13 -4.75 9.36
CA ASN A 152 -4.95 -4.66 10.20
C ASN A 152 -4.20 -3.35 9.91
N PRO A 153 -4.65 -2.22 10.49
CA PRO A 153 -4.15 -0.89 10.12
C PRO A 153 -2.71 -0.62 10.57
N PHE A 154 -2.18 -1.33 11.58
CA PHE A 154 -0.86 -1.05 12.18
C PHE A 154 0.02 -2.28 12.39
N GLY A 155 -0.40 -3.46 11.94
CA GLY A 155 0.34 -4.71 12.16
C GLY A 155 0.17 -5.28 13.57
N LEU A 156 -0.65 -4.65 14.40
CA LEU A 156 -0.91 -5.05 15.79
C LEU A 156 -1.89 -6.23 15.89
N GLY A 157 -2.54 -6.58 14.78
CA GLY A 157 -3.54 -7.63 14.71
C GLY A 157 -4.80 -7.17 13.99
N GLU A 158 -5.70 -8.12 13.74
CA GLU A 158 -6.98 -7.82 13.11
C GLU A 158 -7.84 -6.96 14.05
N THR A 159 -8.26 -5.82 13.54
CA THR A 159 -9.09 -4.82 14.21
C THR A 159 -10.46 -4.81 13.55
N VAL A 160 -11.50 -4.73 14.38
CA VAL A 160 -12.89 -4.63 13.94
C VAL A 160 -13.46 -3.29 14.39
N THR A 161 -14.09 -2.55 13.48
CA THR A 161 -14.81 -1.31 13.79
C THR A 161 -16.21 -1.36 13.20
N SER A 162 -17.19 -0.75 13.87
CA SER A 162 -18.58 -0.69 13.42
C SER A 162 -19.03 0.74 13.16
N GLY A 163 -19.94 0.92 12.22
CA GLY A 163 -20.51 2.21 11.85
C GLY A 163 -21.76 2.06 10.99
N ILE A 164 -22.06 3.09 10.21
CA ILE A 164 -23.16 3.11 9.25
C ILE A 164 -22.68 3.61 7.88
N VAL A 165 -23.36 3.19 6.81
CA VAL A 165 -23.19 3.79 5.48
C VAL A 165 -23.55 5.26 5.56
N SER A 166 -22.57 6.15 5.43
CA SER A 166 -22.79 7.59 5.57
C SER A 166 -23.18 8.27 4.24
N ALA A 167 -22.79 7.71 3.10
CA ALA A 167 -23.11 8.21 1.76
C ALA A 167 -22.84 7.10 0.72
N LEU A 168 -23.50 7.19 -0.44
CA LEU A 168 -23.27 6.33 -1.61
C LEU A 168 -22.82 7.19 -2.79
N GLY A 169 -22.08 6.59 -3.75
CA GLY A 169 -21.69 7.26 -5.00
C GLY A 169 -20.69 8.42 -4.87
N ARG A 170 -19.94 8.51 -3.77
CA ARG A 170 -18.87 9.52 -3.64
C ARG A 170 -17.79 9.28 -4.70
N SER A 171 -17.41 10.36 -5.38
CA SER A 171 -16.36 10.38 -6.41
C SER A 171 -15.45 11.59 -6.20
N GLY A 172 -14.26 11.59 -6.81
CA GLY A 172 -13.38 12.78 -6.87
C GLY A 172 -12.16 12.78 -5.97
N LEU A 173 -11.80 11.65 -5.33
CA LEU A 173 -10.55 11.55 -4.56
C LEU A 173 -9.30 11.41 -5.44
N ASN A 174 -9.47 10.98 -6.71
CA ASN A 174 -8.41 10.81 -7.70
C ASN A 174 -8.62 11.80 -8.86
N ALA A 175 -8.62 13.10 -8.58
CA ALA A 175 -8.71 14.14 -9.60
C ALA A 175 -7.34 14.41 -10.25
N GLU A 176 -6.76 13.39 -10.90
CA GLU A 176 -5.76 13.66 -11.93
C GLU A 176 -6.50 14.00 -13.24
N THR A 177 -6.31 15.24 -13.67
CA THR A 177 -6.88 15.86 -14.86
C THR A 177 -6.58 15.03 -16.10
N THR A 178 -7.54 14.26 -16.63
CA THR A 178 -7.49 13.84 -18.04
C THR A 178 -8.90 13.80 -18.62
N LYS A 179 -9.20 14.80 -19.46
CA LYS A 179 -10.34 14.78 -20.38
C LYS A 179 -10.19 13.59 -21.32
N THR A 180 -11.05 12.58 -21.22
CA THR A 180 -11.54 11.83 -22.38
C THR A 180 -12.88 11.20 -22.03
N SER A 181 -13.88 11.57 -22.83
CA SER A 181 -15.24 11.06 -22.81
C SER A 181 -15.25 9.57 -23.14
N SER A 182 -15.50 8.74 -22.13
CA SER A 182 -16.27 7.50 -22.25
C SER A 182 -16.64 7.06 -20.84
N ARG A 183 -17.95 6.90 -20.58
CA ARG A 183 -18.50 6.59 -19.26
C ARG A 183 -17.89 5.31 -18.68
N PRO A 184 -17.14 5.33 -17.57
CA PRO A 184 -16.83 4.12 -16.84
C PRO A 184 -17.91 3.89 -15.78
N MET A 185 -18.51 2.70 -15.81
CA MET A 185 -19.33 2.17 -14.72
C MET A 185 -18.41 1.86 -13.54
N GLN A 186 -18.13 2.86 -12.70
CA GLN A 186 -17.50 2.66 -11.39
C GLN A 186 -18.54 2.05 -10.45
N ARG A 187 -18.61 0.72 -10.43
CA ARG A 187 -19.34 -0.02 -9.39
C ARG A 187 -18.53 0.09 -8.09
N SER A 188 -19.05 0.93 -7.20
CA SER A 188 -18.91 0.88 -5.74
C SER A 188 -17.67 0.15 -5.22
N THR A 189 -16.52 0.82 -5.23
CA THR A 189 -15.42 0.49 -4.32
C THR A 189 -15.89 0.85 -2.91
N VAL A 190 -16.48 -0.12 -2.20
CA VAL A 190 -16.60 -0.04 -0.75
C VAL A 190 -15.22 -0.36 -0.18
N VAL A 191 -14.37 0.66 -0.09
CA VAL A 191 -13.20 0.64 0.78
C VAL A 191 -13.29 1.84 1.71
N THR A 192 -13.14 1.55 2.99
CA THR A 192 -13.17 2.45 4.15
C THR A 192 -14.55 3.02 4.48
N PRO A 193 -15.20 2.62 5.61
CA PRO A 193 -15.93 3.64 6.35
C PRO A 193 -14.92 4.75 6.61
N VAL A 194 -15.26 5.96 6.17
CA VAL A 194 -14.58 7.18 6.55
C VAL A 194 -14.73 7.31 8.07
N VAL A 195 -13.84 6.66 8.81
CA VAL A 195 -13.42 7.14 10.13
C VAL A 195 -12.24 8.03 9.83
N ARG A 196 -12.56 9.29 9.52
CA ARG A 196 -11.60 10.38 9.56
C ARG A 196 -11.07 10.43 10.99
N TRP A 197 -9.86 9.93 11.21
CA TRP A 197 -9.13 10.16 12.46
C TRP A 197 -8.83 11.66 12.53
N LEU A 198 -9.48 12.35 13.47
CA LEU A 198 -8.99 13.60 14.00
C LEU A 198 -7.75 13.29 14.85
N THR A 199 -6.61 13.78 14.41
CA THR A 199 -5.69 14.54 15.28
C THR A 199 -5.58 15.93 14.69
#